data_AF-A0A318YIM8-F1
#
_entry.id   AF-A0A318YIM8-F1
#
_cell.length_a   1.000
_cell.length_b   1.000
_cell.length_c   1.000
_cell.angle_alpha   90.00
_cell.angle_beta   90.00
_cell.angle_gamma   90.00
#
_symmetry.space_group_name_H-M   'P 1'
#
loop_
_entity.id
_entity.type
_entity.pdbx_description
1 polymer ?
#
loop_
_entity_poly.entity_id
_entity_poly.type
_entity_poly.pdbx_seq_one_letter_code
_entity_poly.pdbx_strand_id
1 'polypeptide(L)'
;MNQNGRTLDGKPPSILPDLRDQLTGKEDFEAWQFEVYNKLRVLYCAPMIDITIPRPAATSANYQLWEDWSVFISSWLTGQISREISTKLRGKNAKNYYADETFDEIRKIVLGKGFSKHKIVASKLYKMRRNQYSTVPQYIDSFRETFDLAQRLACGYPAYFAAIVLLTNIRSDLPGWCDIIEKQLDGFDNSKFTDSQFYELCIEASEKAE
;
A
#
# COMPACT_ATOMS: atom_id res chain seq x y z
N MET A 1 18.17 -8.93 11.78
CA MET A 1 17.86 -8.06 10.62
C MET A 1 18.05 -6.62 11.08
N ASN A 2 18.89 -5.83 10.40
CA ASN A 2 19.13 -4.43 10.74
C ASN A 2 18.26 -3.53 9.89
N GLN A 3 17.35 -2.78 10.50
CA GLN A 3 16.86 -1.52 9.93
C GLN A 3 16.90 -0.46 11.02
N ASN A 4 17.48 0.71 10.70
CA ASN A 4 17.65 1.86 11.59
C ASN A 4 18.55 1.64 12.84
N GLY A 5 19.50 0.71 12.77
CA GLY A 5 20.49 0.48 13.84
C GLY A 5 19.92 -0.17 15.10
N ARG A 6 18.70 -0.73 15.04
CA ARG A 6 18.10 -1.52 16.13
C ARG A 6 17.88 -2.95 15.65
N THR A 7 18.43 -3.89 16.40
CA THR A 7 18.36 -5.33 16.15
C THR A 7 17.15 -5.93 16.86
N LEU A 8 16.47 -6.87 16.18
CA LEU A 8 15.67 -7.87 16.88
C LEU A 8 16.65 -8.69 17.72
N ASP A 9 16.68 -8.43 19.03
CA ASP A 9 17.56 -9.13 19.96
C ASP A 9 16.74 -10.04 20.87
N GLY A 10 17.18 -11.28 21.03
CA GLY A 10 16.57 -12.25 21.93
C GLY A 10 15.31 -12.93 21.39
N LYS A 11 14.79 -13.86 22.18
CA LYS A 11 13.61 -14.66 21.84
C LYS A 11 12.35 -13.79 21.76
N PRO A 12 11.35 -14.16 20.94
CA PRO A 12 10.06 -13.49 20.95
C PRO A 12 9.44 -13.49 22.36
N PRO A 13 8.64 -12.46 22.71
CA PRO A 13 7.93 -12.44 23.98
C PRO A 13 6.96 -13.62 24.07
N SER A 14 6.54 -13.98 25.28
CA SER A 14 5.58 -15.08 25.46
C SER A 14 4.18 -14.72 24.96
N ILE A 15 3.83 -13.43 24.93
CA ILE A 15 2.50 -12.91 24.56
C ILE A 15 2.67 -11.60 23.79
N LEU A 16 1.91 -11.45 22.70
CA LEU A 16 1.66 -10.17 22.04
C LEU A 16 0.22 -9.74 22.36
N PRO A 17 -0.04 -8.48 22.73
CA PRO A 17 -1.41 -8.02 22.95
C PRO A 17 -2.27 -8.21 21.71
N ASP A 18 -3.49 -8.69 21.91
CA ASP A 18 -4.48 -8.82 20.84
C ASP A 18 -4.83 -7.45 20.24
N LEU A 19 -5.34 -7.50 19.01
CA LEU A 19 -5.95 -6.37 18.34
C LEU A 19 -7.28 -6.01 18.98
N ARG A 20 -7.76 -4.79 18.71
CA ARG A 20 -9.05 -4.36 19.25
C ARG A 20 -10.19 -5.21 18.70
N ASP A 21 -10.15 -5.43 17.39
CA ASP A 21 -11.18 -6.16 16.65
C ASP A 21 -10.52 -7.26 15.80
N GLN A 22 -11.14 -8.44 15.77
CA GLN A 22 -10.71 -9.51 14.87
C GLN A 22 -11.11 -9.19 13.43
N LEU A 23 -10.28 -9.60 12.48
CA LEU A 23 -10.63 -9.53 11.06
C LEU A 23 -11.80 -10.47 10.77
N THR A 24 -12.90 -9.92 10.27
CA THR A 24 -14.12 -10.67 9.93
C THR A 24 -14.36 -10.74 8.43
N GLY A 25 -13.90 -9.76 7.65
CA GLY A 25 -14.09 -9.72 6.22
C GLY A 25 -13.25 -8.66 5.53
N LYS A 26 -13.70 -8.25 4.34
CA LYS A 26 -12.97 -7.28 3.51
C LYS A 26 -13.08 -5.85 4.03
N GLU A 27 -14.24 -5.50 4.59
CA GLU A 27 -14.57 -4.13 4.99
C GLU A 27 -13.67 -3.62 6.14
N ASP A 28 -13.23 -4.52 7.01
CA ASP A 28 -12.38 -4.25 8.17
C ASP A 28 -10.88 -4.54 7.91
N PHE A 29 -10.52 -5.00 6.70
CA PHE A 29 -9.14 -5.40 6.38
C PHE A 29 -8.12 -4.27 6.52
N GLU A 30 -8.42 -3.06 6.05
CA GLU A 30 -7.48 -1.94 6.10
C GLU A 30 -7.20 -1.49 7.55
N ALA A 31 -8.24 -1.38 8.37
CA ALA A 31 -8.12 -1.05 9.78
C ALA A 31 -7.34 -2.14 10.54
N TRP A 32 -7.69 -3.41 10.31
CA TRP A 32 -6.98 -4.55 10.89
C TRP A 32 -5.50 -4.59 10.48
N GLN A 33 -5.21 -4.39 9.20
CA GLN A 33 -3.84 -4.34 8.67
C GLN A 33 -3.04 -3.22 9.34
N PHE A 34 -3.63 -2.03 9.49
CA PHE A 34 -2.99 -0.91 10.16
C PHE A 34 -2.67 -1.22 11.62
N GLU A 35 -3.58 -1.85 12.37
CA GLU A 35 -3.31 -2.25 13.75
C GLU A 35 -2.21 -3.33 13.84
N VAL A 36 -2.22 -4.33 12.96
CA VAL A 36 -1.15 -5.34 12.85
C VAL A 36 0.20 -4.65 12.67
N TYR A 37 0.32 -3.76 11.69
CA TYR A 37 1.56 -3.04 11.44
C TYR A 37 2.01 -2.24 12.67
N ASN A 38 1.10 -1.55 13.34
CA ASN A 38 1.46 -0.76 14.53
C ASN A 38 1.96 -1.62 15.69
N LYS A 39 1.33 -2.78 15.96
CA LYS A 39 1.78 -3.71 17.01
C LYS A 39 3.18 -4.25 16.70
N LEU A 40 3.41 -4.70 15.48
CA LEU A 40 4.69 -5.26 15.07
C LEU A 40 5.80 -4.21 14.97
N ARG A 41 5.46 -2.96 14.61
CA ARG A 41 6.42 -1.85 14.51
C ARG A 41 7.05 -1.53 15.86
N VAL A 42 6.29 -1.60 16.95
CA VAL A 42 6.81 -1.36 18.32
C VAL A 42 7.89 -2.38 18.69
N LEU A 43 7.83 -3.58 18.11
CA LEU A 43 8.80 -4.66 18.30
C LEU A 43 9.82 -4.78 17.16
N TYR A 44 9.83 -3.84 16.22
CA TYR A 44 10.71 -3.84 15.04
C TYR A 44 10.56 -5.08 14.13
N CYS A 45 9.42 -5.77 14.19
CA CYS A 45 9.16 -6.98 13.42
C CYS A 45 8.12 -6.77 12.30
N ALA A 46 7.66 -5.55 12.05
CA ALA A 46 6.77 -5.22 10.94
C ALA A 46 7.24 -5.72 9.55
N PRO A 47 8.55 -5.70 9.21
CA PRO A 47 9.03 -6.28 7.95
C PRO A 47 8.80 -7.78 7.80
N MET A 48 8.60 -8.53 8.90
CA MET A 48 8.49 -9.98 8.87
C MET A 48 7.19 -10.50 8.26
N ILE A 49 6.17 -9.63 8.13
CA ILE A 49 4.90 -9.96 7.47
C ILE A 49 4.89 -9.56 5.98
N ASP A 50 6.01 -9.01 5.47
CA ASP A 50 6.13 -8.61 4.07
C ASP A 50 6.80 -9.71 3.24
N ILE A 51 6.00 -10.42 2.45
CA ILE A 51 6.45 -11.51 1.58
C ILE A 51 7.41 -11.05 0.47
N THR A 52 7.53 -9.76 0.21
CA THR A 52 8.47 -9.22 -0.79
C THR A 52 9.88 -9.07 -0.25
N ILE A 53 10.06 -9.12 1.08
CA ILE A 53 11.37 -9.02 1.72
C ILE A 53 12.00 -10.43 1.76
N PRO A 54 13.20 -10.62 1.16
CA PRO A 54 13.86 -11.92 1.19
C PRO A 54 14.14 -12.38 2.62
N ARG A 55 13.83 -13.65 2.89
CA ARG A 55 14.16 -14.30 4.15
C ARG A 55 15.67 -14.44 4.30
N PRO A 56 16.21 -14.42 5.53
CA PRO A 56 17.59 -14.83 5.76
C PRO A 56 17.82 -16.26 5.21
N ALA A 57 18.99 -16.50 4.62
CA ALA A 57 19.37 -17.84 4.23
C ALA A 57 19.48 -18.76 5.46
N ALA A 58 19.12 -20.04 5.32
CA ALA A 58 19.17 -21.02 6.41
C ALA A 58 20.56 -21.17 7.05
N THR A 59 21.63 -20.83 6.31
CA THR A 59 23.02 -20.85 6.77
C THR A 59 23.42 -19.59 7.57
N SER A 60 22.56 -18.58 7.65
CA SER A 60 22.81 -17.34 8.38
C SER A 60 22.70 -17.58 9.88
N ALA A 61 23.63 -17.01 10.65
CA ALA A 61 23.57 -17.00 12.12
C ALA A 61 22.26 -16.39 12.67
N ASN A 62 21.57 -15.56 11.86
CA ASN A 62 20.33 -14.91 12.24
C ASN A 62 19.07 -15.66 11.80
N TYR A 63 19.20 -16.79 11.09
CA TYR A 63 18.04 -17.52 10.56
C TYR A 63 17.17 -18.09 11.67
N GLN A 64 17.76 -18.75 12.66
CA GLN A 64 16.99 -19.34 13.76
C GLN A 64 16.18 -18.27 14.51
N LEU A 65 16.80 -17.11 14.75
CA LEU A 65 16.13 -16.00 15.40
C LEU A 65 14.97 -15.46 14.56
N TRP A 66 15.19 -15.30 13.25
CA TRP A 66 14.12 -14.90 12.33
C TRP A 66 12.99 -15.93 12.30
N GLU A 67 13.32 -17.23 12.28
CA GLU A 67 12.35 -18.32 12.28
C GLU A 67 11.50 -18.33 13.55
N ASP A 68 12.12 -18.25 14.73
CA ASP A 68 11.42 -18.23 16.02
C ASP A 68 10.40 -17.08 16.08
N TRP A 69 10.82 -15.89 15.68
CA TRP A 69 9.93 -14.71 15.61
C TRP A 69 8.84 -14.87 14.55
N SER A 70 9.17 -15.46 13.41
CA SER A 70 8.24 -15.62 12.30
C SER A 70 7.13 -16.63 12.65
N VAL A 71 7.48 -17.73 13.30
CA VAL A 71 6.52 -18.70 13.83
C VAL A 71 5.66 -18.07 14.92
N PHE A 72 6.26 -17.30 15.83
CA PHE A 72 5.52 -16.60 16.89
C PHE A 72 4.47 -15.63 16.31
N ILE A 73 4.88 -14.76 15.38
CA ILE A 73 3.97 -13.78 14.74
C ILE A 73 2.90 -14.49 13.93
N SER A 74 3.26 -15.56 13.21
CA SER A 74 2.30 -16.39 12.47
C SER A 74 1.21 -16.94 13.39
N SER A 75 1.60 -17.53 14.53
CA SER A 75 0.64 -18.00 15.54
C SER A 75 -0.24 -16.86 16.07
N TRP A 76 0.36 -15.71 16.40
CA TRP A 76 -0.39 -14.55 16.87
C TRP A 76 -1.42 -14.06 15.83
N LEU A 77 -1.02 -13.89 14.55
CA LEU A 77 -1.90 -13.47 13.45
C LEU A 77 -3.12 -14.38 13.31
N THR A 78 -2.95 -15.69 13.49
CA THR A 78 -4.08 -16.64 13.43
C THR A 78 -5.10 -16.47 14.56
N GLY A 79 -4.69 -15.88 15.69
CA GLY A 79 -5.58 -15.47 16.78
C GLY A 79 -6.33 -14.16 16.52
N GLN A 80 -5.85 -13.35 15.57
CA GLN A 80 -6.41 -12.03 15.26
C GLN A 80 -7.47 -12.04 14.15
N ILE A 81 -7.88 -13.24 13.71
CA ILE A 81 -8.83 -13.43 12.61
C ILE A 81 -10.05 -14.22 13.09
N SER A 82 -11.19 -14.00 12.45
CA SER A 82 -12.43 -14.70 12.76
C SER A 82 -12.33 -16.20 12.52
N ARG A 83 -13.21 -16.97 13.17
CA ARG A 83 -13.29 -18.43 13.00
C ARG A 83 -13.49 -18.84 11.55
N GLU A 84 -14.22 -18.05 10.76
CA GLU A 84 -14.47 -18.35 9.34
C GLU A 84 -13.17 -18.24 8.53
N ILE A 85 -12.45 -17.13 8.64
CA ILE A 85 -11.18 -16.91 7.94
C ILE A 85 -10.14 -17.94 8.40
N SER A 86 -10.08 -18.19 9.72
CA SER A 86 -9.20 -19.21 10.32
C SER A 86 -9.46 -20.61 9.76
N THR A 87 -10.73 -20.97 9.50
CA THR A 87 -11.09 -22.26 8.90
C THR A 87 -10.66 -22.35 7.44
N LYS A 88 -10.85 -21.27 6.66
CA LYS A 88 -10.38 -21.17 5.28
C LYS A 88 -8.85 -21.26 5.18
N LEU A 89 -8.14 -20.64 6.13
CA LEU A 89 -6.68 -20.68 6.23
C LEU A 89 -6.17 -22.10 6.49
N ARG A 90 -6.76 -22.81 7.47
CA ARG A 90 -6.40 -24.21 7.77
C ARG A 90 -6.64 -25.16 6.60
N GLY A 91 -7.70 -24.95 5.83
CA GLY A 91 -8.08 -25.79 4.70
C GLY A 91 -7.10 -25.77 3.52
N LYS A 92 -6.16 -24.81 3.46
CA LYS A 92 -5.23 -24.61 2.33
C LYS A 92 -3.83 -25.21 2.50
N ASN A 93 -3.63 -26.10 3.49
CA ASN A 93 -2.37 -26.73 3.93
C ASN A 93 -1.68 -25.98 5.08
N ALA A 94 -2.17 -26.25 6.29
CA ALA A 94 -1.64 -25.83 7.59
C ALA A 94 -0.28 -26.46 7.96
N LYS A 95 0.73 -26.41 7.09
CA LYS A 95 2.11 -26.77 7.45
C LYS A 95 3.01 -25.56 7.27
N ASN A 96 3.37 -24.95 8.40
CA ASN A 96 4.53 -24.07 8.56
C ASN A 96 4.51 -22.79 7.74
N TYR A 97 3.44 -21.99 7.86
CA TYR A 97 3.53 -20.62 7.38
C TYR A 97 4.37 -19.77 8.33
N TYR A 98 5.40 -19.18 7.77
CA TYR A 98 6.07 -18.03 8.34
C TYR A 98 5.13 -16.82 8.36
N ALA A 99 5.46 -15.80 9.14
CA ALA A 99 4.61 -14.62 9.36
C ALA A 99 4.17 -13.92 8.06
N ASP A 100 5.08 -13.81 7.10
CA ASP A 100 4.87 -13.27 5.75
C ASP A 100 3.85 -14.07 4.95
N GLU A 101 3.97 -15.39 4.96
CA GLU A 101 3.04 -16.28 4.27
C GLU A 101 1.67 -16.28 4.92
N THR A 102 1.60 -16.31 6.25
CA THR A 102 0.34 -16.25 6.99
C THR A 102 -0.40 -14.95 6.69
N PHE A 103 0.30 -13.82 6.75
CA PHE A 103 -0.30 -12.51 6.47
C PHE A 103 -0.79 -12.43 5.01
N ASP A 104 0.02 -12.87 4.05
CA ASP A 104 -0.35 -12.88 2.64
C ASP A 104 -1.55 -13.81 2.34
N GLU A 105 -1.63 -14.96 2.99
CA GLU A 105 -2.75 -15.88 2.78
C GLU A 105 -4.04 -15.37 3.43
N ILE A 106 -3.98 -14.76 4.62
CA ILE A 106 -5.12 -14.04 5.21
C ILE A 106 -5.62 -12.97 4.24
N ARG A 107 -4.71 -12.15 3.70
CA ARG A 107 -5.02 -11.13 2.70
C ARG A 107 -5.73 -11.73 1.47
N LYS A 108 -5.21 -12.84 0.92
CA LYS A 108 -5.81 -13.54 -0.24
C LYS A 108 -7.17 -14.15 0.07
N ILE A 109 -7.40 -14.66 1.28
CA ILE A 109 -8.68 -15.22 1.70
C ILE A 109 -9.74 -14.14 1.77
N VAL A 110 -9.39 -13.02 2.42
CA VAL A 110 -10.33 -11.93 2.69
C VAL A 110 -10.64 -11.12 1.44
N LEU A 111 -9.63 -10.90 0.61
CA LEU A 111 -9.73 -9.97 -0.51
C LEU A 111 -9.85 -10.67 -1.87
N GLY A 112 -9.71 -12.00 -1.89
CA GLY A 112 -9.82 -12.85 -3.06
C GLY A 112 -8.51 -13.07 -3.81
N LYS A 113 -8.45 -14.17 -4.58
CA LYS A 113 -7.36 -14.42 -5.54
C LYS A 113 -7.39 -13.31 -6.60
N GLY A 114 -6.40 -12.42 -6.58
CA GLY A 114 -6.30 -11.28 -7.50
C GLY A 114 -6.32 -9.90 -6.84
N PHE A 115 -6.38 -9.83 -5.51
CA PHE A 115 -6.17 -8.59 -4.75
C PHE A 115 -4.68 -8.20 -4.77
N SER A 116 -4.21 -7.73 -5.93
CA SER A 116 -2.90 -7.11 -6.04
C SER A 116 -3.04 -5.65 -5.63
N LYS A 117 -2.23 -5.20 -4.65
CA LYS A 117 -2.11 -3.78 -4.29
C LYS A 117 -1.94 -2.90 -5.53
N HIS A 118 -1.20 -3.39 -6.52
CA HIS A 118 -1.03 -2.77 -7.84
C HIS A 118 -2.37 -2.57 -8.57
N LYS A 119 -3.21 -3.61 -8.64
CA LYS A 119 -4.52 -3.55 -9.32
C LYS A 119 -5.47 -2.58 -8.63
N ILE A 120 -5.46 -2.53 -7.30
CA ILE A 120 -6.33 -1.61 -6.54
C ILE A 120 -5.89 -0.18 -6.73
N VAL A 121 -4.60 0.09 -6.58
CA VAL A 121 -4.05 1.43 -6.72
C VAL A 121 -4.21 1.93 -8.16
N ALA A 122 -3.87 1.11 -9.16
CA ALA A 122 -4.11 1.43 -10.56
C ALA A 122 -5.60 1.63 -10.87
N SER A 123 -6.48 0.76 -10.35
CA SER A 123 -7.93 0.92 -10.53
C SER A 123 -8.47 2.15 -9.81
N LYS A 124 -7.92 2.54 -8.65
CA LYS A 124 -8.29 3.76 -7.95
C LYS A 124 -7.89 4.94 -8.82
N LEU A 125 -6.60 5.04 -9.17
CA LEU A 125 -6.04 6.12 -9.99
C LEU A 125 -6.82 6.32 -11.31
N TYR A 126 -7.18 5.22 -11.98
CA TYR A 126 -7.99 5.26 -13.21
C TYR A 126 -9.42 5.76 -13.02
N LYS A 127 -10.05 5.48 -11.87
CA LYS A 127 -11.46 5.81 -11.60
C LYS A 127 -11.68 7.15 -10.93
N MET A 128 -10.62 7.80 -10.43
CA MET A 128 -10.75 9.11 -9.78
C MET A 128 -11.32 10.13 -10.75
N ARG A 129 -12.35 10.86 -10.31
CA ARG A 129 -12.98 11.94 -11.06
C ARG A 129 -13.11 13.18 -10.20
N ARG A 130 -12.91 14.35 -10.79
CA ARG A 130 -13.03 15.65 -10.10
C ARG A 130 -14.38 15.84 -9.40
N ASN A 131 -15.47 15.36 -10.00
CA ASN A 131 -16.82 15.48 -9.45
C ASN A 131 -17.10 14.64 -8.19
N GLN A 132 -16.17 13.77 -7.77
CA GLN A 132 -16.25 12.99 -6.53
C GLN A 132 -15.75 13.77 -5.31
N TYR A 133 -15.28 15.00 -5.50
CA TYR A 133 -14.65 15.84 -4.48
C TYR A 133 -15.35 17.18 -4.35
N SER A 134 -15.32 17.76 -3.15
CA SER A 134 -15.99 19.03 -2.88
C SER A 134 -15.29 20.21 -3.56
N THR A 135 -13.95 20.18 -3.65
CA THR A 135 -13.14 21.25 -4.25
C THR A 135 -12.08 20.70 -5.20
N VAL A 136 -11.58 21.55 -6.10
CA VAL A 136 -10.47 21.20 -7.02
C VAL A 136 -9.20 20.84 -6.23
N PRO A 137 -8.75 21.62 -5.22
CA PRO A 137 -7.57 21.23 -4.45
C PRO A 137 -7.70 19.86 -3.76
N GLN A 138 -8.87 19.55 -3.20
CA GLN A 138 -9.10 18.24 -2.55
C GLN A 138 -8.97 17.07 -3.55
N TYR A 139 -9.46 17.25 -4.77
CA TYR A 139 -9.26 16.29 -5.86
C TYR A 139 -7.79 16.15 -6.21
N ILE A 140 -7.08 17.27 -6.41
CA ILE A 140 -5.66 17.30 -6.78
C ILE A 140 -4.80 16.59 -5.73
N ASP A 141 -4.98 16.90 -4.45
CA ASP A 141 -4.22 16.28 -3.36
C ASP A 141 -4.44 14.76 -3.33
N SER A 142 -5.70 14.33 -3.38
CA SER A 142 -6.03 12.90 -3.43
C SER A 142 -5.41 12.21 -4.65
N PHE A 143 -5.41 12.89 -5.80
CA PHE A 143 -4.89 12.36 -7.07
C PHE A 143 -3.37 12.21 -7.01
N ARG A 144 -2.66 13.20 -6.48
CA ARG A 144 -1.20 13.15 -6.22
C ARG A 144 -0.83 12.01 -5.28
N GLU A 145 -1.50 11.88 -4.15
CA GLU A 145 -1.23 10.80 -3.19
C GLU A 145 -1.42 9.41 -3.82
N THR A 146 -2.47 9.26 -4.63
CA THR A 146 -2.73 8.00 -5.32
C THR A 146 -1.73 7.74 -6.44
N PHE A 147 -1.30 8.79 -7.15
CA PHE A 147 -0.24 8.73 -8.16
C PHE A 147 1.10 8.30 -7.54
N ASP A 148 1.52 8.91 -6.43
CA ASP A 148 2.75 8.55 -5.71
C ASP A 148 2.76 7.08 -5.29
N LEU A 149 1.63 6.63 -4.74
CA LEU A 149 1.48 5.24 -4.36
C LEU A 149 1.58 4.31 -5.58
N ALA A 150 1.04 4.72 -6.73
CA ALA A 150 1.12 3.97 -7.97
C ALA A 150 2.55 3.93 -8.54
N GLN A 151 3.31 5.04 -8.46
CA GLN A 151 4.72 5.09 -8.87
C GLN A 151 5.58 4.17 -8.00
N ARG A 152 5.41 4.21 -6.67
CA ARG A 152 6.14 3.33 -5.73
C ARG A 152 5.87 1.85 -5.97
N LEU A 153 4.70 1.53 -6.51
CA LEU A 153 4.30 0.17 -6.88
C LEU A 153 4.61 -0.16 -8.34
N ALA A 154 5.24 0.72 -9.12
CA ALA A 154 5.49 0.52 -10.56
C ALA A 154 4.23 0.12 -11.35
N CYS A 155 3.07 0.70 -10.99
CA CYS A 155 1.78 0.47 -11.66
C CYS A 155 1.03 1.77 -11.99
N GLY A 156 1.70 2.91 -11.87
CA GLY A 156 1.17 4.24 -12.18
C GLY A 156 1.30 4.60 -13.65
N TYR A 157 0.73 5.75 -13.99
CA TYR A 157 0.94 6.38 -15.30
C TYR A 157 2.35 6.98 -15.37
N PRO A 158 2.98 7.07 -16.55
CA PRO A 158 4.03 8.08 -16.75
C PRO A 158 3.48 9.48 -16.41
N ALA A 159 4.32 10.36 -15.85
CA ALA A 159 3.92 11.70 -15.39
C ALA A 159 3.15 12.50 -16.45
N TYR A 160 3.55 12.43 -17.72
CA TYR A 160 2.84 13.06 -18.83
C TYR A 160 1.36 12.65 -18.89
N PHE A 161 1.07 11.35 -18.78
CA PHE A 161 -0.30 10.84 -18.83
C PHE A 161 -1.09 11.27 -17.58
N ALA A 162 -0.45 11.35 -16.42
CA ALA A 162 -1.09 11.88 -15.22
C ALA A 162 -1.48 13.36 -15.39
N ALA A 163 -0.64 14.16 -16.06
CA ALA A 163 -0.96 15.55 -16.41
C ALA A 163 -2.18 15.63 -17.33
N ILE A 164 -2.26 14.82 -18.39
CA ILE A 164 -3.43 14.78 -19.28
C ILE A 164 -4.71 14.37 -18.51
N VAL A 165 -4.63 13.37 -17.63
CA VAL A 165 -5.76 12.95 -16.80
C VAL A 165 -6.20 14.07 -15.86
N LEU A 166 -5.26 14.78 -15.24
CA LEU A 166 -5.54 15.93 -14.38
C LEU A 166 -6.30 17.01 -15.17
N LEU A 167 -5.74 17.48 -16.28
CA LEU A 167 -6.32 18.52 -17.15
C LEU A 167 -7.73 18.13 -17.60
N THR A 168 -7.91 16.88 -18.04
CA THR A 168 -9.22 16.36 -18.45
C THR A 168 -10.25 16.46 -17.34
N ASN A 169 -9.87 16.16 -16.10
CA ASN A 169 -10.78 16.13 -14.97
C ASN A 169 -11.13 17.53 -14.44
N ILE A 170 -10.21 18.49 -14.49
CA ILE A 170 -10.44 19.84 -13.95
C ILE A 170 -10.89 20.86 -15.00
N ARG A 171 -10.98 20.46 -16.28
CA ARG A 171 -11.36 21.34 -17.40
C ARG A 171 -12.69 22.08 -17.20
N SER A 172 -13.67 21.46 -16.54
CA SER A 172 -14.94 22.13 -16.21
C SER A 172 -14.76 23.28 -15.22
N ASP A 173 -13.80 23.18 -14.32
CA ASP A 173 -13.54 24.16 -13.27
C ASP A 173 -12.58 25.25 -13.78
N LEU A 174 -11.57 24.89 -14.58
CA LEU A 174 -10.48 25.78 -15.01
C LEU A 174 -10.22 25.71 -16.55
N PRO A 175 -11.20 26.01 -17.41
CA PRO A 175 -11.09 25.78 -18.85
C PRO A 175 -9.95 26.57 -19.51
N GLY A 176 -9.85 27.88 -19.23
CA GLY A 176 -8.83 28.74 -19.86
C GLY A 176 -7.41 28.40 -19.42
N TRP A 177 -7.23 27.97 -18.17
CA TRP A 177 -5.93 27.49 -17.69
C TRP A 177 -5.55 26.16 -18.34
N CYS A 178 -6.50 25.23 -18.46
CA CYS A 178 -6.25 23.96 -19.16
C CYS A 178 -5.82 24.17 -20.62
N ASP A 179 -6.45 25.11 -21.34
CA ASP A 179 -6.08 25.43 -22.72
C ASP A 179 -4.64 25.98 -22.85
N ILE A 180 -4.17 26.73 -21.84
CA ILE A 180 -2.79 27.24 -21.80
C ILE A 180 -1.82 26.09 -21.60
N ILE A 181 -2.07 25.22 -20.62
CA ILE A 181 -1.18 24.09 -20.32
C ILE A 181 -1.15 23.08 -21.46
N GLU A 182 -2.30 22.73 -22.06
CA GLU A 182 -2.32 21.81 -23.19
C GLU A 182 -1.48 22.32 -24.36
N LYS A 183 -1.56 23.62 -24.67
CA LYS A 183 -0.68 24.24 -25.68
C LYS A 183 0.81 24.20 -25.31
N GLN A 184 1.15 24.22 -24.02
CA GLN A 184 2.54 24.06 -23.59
C GLN A 184 3.01 22.60 -23.70
N LEU A 185 2.09 21.64 -23.57
CA LEU A 185 2.35 20.22 -23.74
C LEU A 185 2.37 19.80 -25.22
N ASP A 186 1.80 20.60 -26.13
CA ASP A 186 1.84 20.35 -27.57
C ASP A 186 3.29 20.30 -28.09
N GLY A 187 3.65 19.17 -28.70
CA GLY A 187 5.01 18.93 -29.20
C GLY A 187 6.04 18.56 -28.13
N PHE A 188 5.62 18.44 -26.86
CA PHE A 188 6.51 17.98 -25.79
C PHE A 188 6.78 16.48 -25.94
N ASP A 189 8.05 16.09 -25.81
CA ASP A 189 8.46 14.69 -25.77
C ASP A 189 7.97 14.05 -24.46
N ASN A 190 6.91 13.25 -24.54
CA ASN A 190 6.26 12.64 -23.39
C ASN A 190 7.20 11.79 -22.51
N SER A 191 8.32 11.29 -23.06
CA SER A 191 9.32 10.50 -22.34
C SER A 191 10.21 11.35 -21.44
N LYS A 192 10.24 12.67 -21.65
CA LYS A 192 11.04 13.62 -20.87
C LYS A 192 10.25 14.36 -19.80
N PHE A 193 8.94 14.16 -19.76
CA PHE A 193 8.09 14.80 -18.76
C PHE A 193 8.24 14.07 -17.42
N THR A 194 8.70 14.78 -16.41
CA THR A 194 9.10 14.21 -15.11
C THR A 194 7.98 14.30 -14.06
N ASP A 195 8.07 13.48 -13.02
CA ASP A 195 7.19 13.56 -11.86
C ASP A 195 7.24 14.95 -11.20
N SER A 196 8.41 15.58 -11.14
CA SER A 196 8.58 16.96 -10.62
C SER A 196 7.74 17.97 -11.39
N GLN A 197 7.75 17.92 -12.73
CA GLN A 197 6.92 18.80 -13.56
C GLN A 197 5.43 18.51 -13.38
N PHE A 198 5.05 17.26 -13.18
CA PHE A 198 3.67 16.92 -12.81
C PHE A 198 3.27 17.53 -11.46
N TYR A 199 4.14 17.48 -10.45
CA TYR A 199 3.84 18.08 -9.15
C TYR A 199 3.75 19.61 -9.20
N GLU A 200 4.62 20.27 -9.96
CA GLU A 200 4.55 21.71 -10.20
C GLU A 200 3.21 22.08 -10.85
N LEU A 201 2.78 21.31 -11.85
CA LEU A 201 1.48 21.50 -12.50
C LEU A 201 0.32 21.34 -11.51
N CYS A 202 0.38 20.36 -10.61
CA CYS A 202 -0.64 20.20 -9.57
C CYS A 202 -0.68 21.38 -8.60
N ILE A 203 0.47 21.92 -8.20
CA ILE A 203 0.54 23.09 -7.31
C ILE A 203 -0.10 24.30 -8.00
N GLU A 204 0.29 24.58 -9.25
CA GLU A 204 -0.27 25.68 -10.02
C GLU A 204 -1.80 25.53 -10.20
N ALA A 205 -2.27 24.32 -10.50
CA ALA A 205 -3.70 24.04 -10.64
C ALA A 205 -4.49 24.30 -9.34
N SER A 206 -3.92 23.95 -8.18
CA SER A 206 -4.54 24.22 -6.87
C SER A 206 -4.59 25.71 -6.59
N GLU A 207 -3.50 26.46 -6.84
CA GLU A 207 -3.44 27.92 -6.65
C GLU A 207 -4.43 28.67 -7.55
N LYS A 208 -4.71 28.16 -8.76
CA LYS A 208 -5.70 28.75 -9.68
C LYS A 208 -7.15 28.47 -9.28
N ALA A 209 -7.38 27.50 -8.41
CA ALA A 209 -8.71 27.10 -7.97
C ALA A 209 -9.14 27.71 -6.62
N GLU A 210 -8.23 28.40 -5.92
CA GLU A 210 -8.52 29.23 -4.74
C GLU A 210 -9.08 30.59 -5.14
#